data_AF-A0A939KZ61-F1
#
_entry.id   AF-A0A939KZ61-F1
#
_cell.length_a   1.000
_cell.length_b   1.000
_cell.length_c   1.000
_cell.angle_alpha   90.00
_cell.angle_beta   90.00
_cell.angle_gamma   90.00
#
_symmetry.space_group_name_H-M   'P 1'
#
loop_
_entity.id
_entity.type
_entity.pdbx_description
1 polymer ?
#
loop_
_entity_poly.entity_id
_entity_poly.type
_entity_poly.pdbx_seq_one_letter_code
_entity_poly.pdbx_strand_id
1 'polypeptide(L)'
;MTDPTAKTPSRRRQRFPEISTRAWEHPADRSALVALRRLSGFDDILKKLAGLVSERAIRLMFLATAVKTSERQFPELYDMVRDAAYVLDLEQVPDLYVTQDPAVNAFTIGIDTPIIVITSGLVELLDEEELRSVIGHEVGHAMSGHAVYRTMLMILTNIATRIAWVPLGNLAITALVTALKEWFRKAELSSDRAGLLAGQDLQASMRALMKLAGGHNLGEMNVDAFLEQAEEYEKAGDLRDGVLKLLQLLPQTHPFAVVRVAQLKKWAESDEYRSILAGAYPRRTDDRDTSVGEQWKAAAEHYTTSVKESKDPLMGLLRDVAGGAATVGGKLRDTFTGGNNRGGGSSSEHGDS
;
A
#
# COMPACT_ATOMS: atom_id res chain seq x y z
N MET A 1 -11.84 -38.00 -19.27
CA MET A 1 -10.98 -38.47 -18.16
C MET A 1 -10.07 -37.30 -17.84
N THR A 2 -10.44 -36.47 -16.87
CA THR A 2 -9.65 -35.31 -16.43
C THR A 2 -8.51 -35.83 -15.56
N ASP A 3 -7.28 -35.53 -15.95
CA ASP A 3 -6.07 -35.91 -15.22
C ASP A 3 -6.12 -35.38 -13.78
N PRO A 4 -6.07 -36.26 -12.75
CA PRO A 4 -6.09 -35.84 -11.35
C PRO A 4 -4.84 -35.06 -10.92
N THR A 5 -3.79 -35.02 -11.75
CA THR A 5 -2.59 -34.18 -11.50
C THR A 5 -2.77 -32.72 -11.92
N ALA A 6 -3.78 -32.40 -12.73
CA ALA A 6 -4.05 -31.03 -13.20
C ALA A 6 -4.50 -30.03 -12.10
N LYS A 7 -4.71 -30.51 -10.86
CA LYS A 7 -5.14 -29.70 -9.71
C LYS A 7 -4.09 -29.63 -8.59
N THR A 8 -2.86 -30.04 -8.85
CA THR A 8 -1.78 -29.83 -7.88
C THR A 8 -1.20 -28.43 -8.12
N PRO A 9 -1.06 -27.58 -7.09
CA PRO A 9 -0.38 -26.30 -7.24
C PRO A 9 0.96 -26.48 -7.95
N SER A 10 1.26 -25.62 -8.92
CA SER A 10 2.48 -25.67 -9.73
C SER A 10 3.77 -25.66 -8.87
N ARG A 11 3.68 -25.15 -7.63
CA ARG A 11 4.74 -25.03 -6.64
C ARG A 11 4.24 -25.46 -5.26
N ARG A 12 5.12 -26.14 -4.49
CA ARG A 12 4.94 -26.33 -3.04
C ARG A 12 5.36 -25.04 -2.33
N ARG A 13 4.42 -24.39 -1.66
CA ARG A 13 4.68 -23.17 -0.86
C ARG A 13 5.07 -23.53 0.57
N GLN A 14 6.02 -22.79 1.13
CA GLN A 14 6.41 -22.90 2.52
C GLN A 14 5.37 -22.29 3.43
N ARG A 15 5.00 -23.00 4.50
CA ARG A 15 4.12 -22.48 5.54
C ARG A 15 4.94 -21.70 6.57
N PHE A 16 4.35 -20.67 7.17
CA PHE A 16 4.92 -19.91 8.28
C PHE A 16 4.06 -20.05 9.55
N PRO A 17 4.15 -21.19 10.28
CA PRO A 17 3.45 -21.34 11.54
C PRO A 17 3.80 -20.23 12.53
N GLU A 18 2.79 -19.73 13.24
CA GLU A 18 2.83 -18.68 14.25
C GLU A 18 3.40 -17.35 13.76
N ILE A 19 3.47 -17.10 12.44
CA ILE A 19 4.02 -15.85 11.92
C ILE A 19 3.22 -14.64 12.41
N SER A 20 3.93 -13.64 12.92
CA SER A 20 3.37 -12.35 13.30
C SER A 20 3.36 -11.39 12.11
N THR A 21 2.38 -10.48 12.06
CA THR A 21 2.32 -9.42 11.03
C THR A 21 3.59 -8.58 10.99
N ARG A 22 4.28 -8.49 12.13
CA ARG A 22 5.58 -7.82 12.26
C ARG A 22 6.65 -8.36 11.32
N ALA A 23 6.50 -9.59 10.81
CA ALA A 23 7.44 -10.19 9.85
C ALA A 23 7.36 -9.55 8.46
N TRP A 24 6.22 -8.97 8.08
CA TRP A 24 6.05 -8.33 6.77
C TRP A 24 5.60 -6.87 6.85
N GLU A 25 5.23 -6.36 8.03
CA GLU A 25 4.89 -4.96 8.23
C GLU A 25 5.99 -4.05 7.68
N HIS A 26 5.63 -3.20 6.71
CA HIS A 26 6.51 -2.18 6.21
C HIS A 26 6.75 -1.15 7.33
N PRO A 27 7.99 -0.74 7.62
CA PRO A 27 8.22 0.17 8.75
C PRO A 27 7.50 1.53 8.61
N ALA A 28 7.28 2.00 7.38
CA ALA A 28 6.48 3.19 7.10
C ALA A 28 4.99 3.03 7.47
N ASP A 29 4.42 1.84 7.35
CA ASP A 29 3.04 1.54 7.75
C ASP A 29 2.89 1.65 9.27
N ARG A 30 3.73 0.91 10.01
CA ARG A 30 3.79 0.99 11.48
C ARG A 30 3.95 2.42 11.97
N SER A 31 4.88 3.17 11.38
CA SER A 31 5.15 4.56 11.75
C SER A 31 3.94 5.47 11.50
N ALA A 32 3.31 5.32 10.32
CA ALA A 32 2.16 6.12 9.95
C ALA A 32 0.93 5.83 10.82
N LEU A 33 0.68 4.56 11.17
CA LEU A 33 -0.44 4.19 12.04
C LEU A 33 -0.29 4.79 13.44
N VAL A 34 0.92 4.73 13.97
CA VAL A 34 1.25 5.29 15.28
C VAL A 34 1.12 6.81 15.28
N ALA A 35 1.56 7.49 14.22
CA ALA A 35 1.37 8.94 14.07
C ALA A 35 -0.12 9.31 13.95
N LEU A 36 -0.89 8.54 13.21
CA LEU A 36 -2.33 8.73 13.02
C LEU A 36 -3.09 8.63 14.36
N ARG A 37 -2.77 7.62 15.19
CA ARG A 37 -3.39 7.45 16.53
C ARG A 37 -3.05 8.55 17.53
N ARG A 38 -2.00 9.36 17.28
CA ARG A 38 -1.67 10.52 18.11
C ARG A 38 -2.49 11.77 17.76
N LEU A 39 -3.24 11.75 16.66
CA LEU A 39 -4.12 12.86 16.31
C LEU A 39 -5.22 12.99 17.36
N SER A 40 -5.38 14.19 17.93
CA SER A 40 -6.38 14.46 18.95
C SER A 40 -7.79 14.11 18.45
N GLY A 41 -8.53 13.32 19.23
CA GLY A 41 -9.89 12.88 18.91
C GLY A 41 -9.99 11.76 17.87
N PHE A 42 -8.88 11.21 17.36
CA PHE A 42 -8.90 10.12 16.37
C PHE A 42 -9.61 8.88 16.90
N ASP A 43 -9.27 8.42 18.11
CA ASP A 43 -9.87 7.23 18.71
C ASP A 43 -11.37 7.39 19.01
N ASP A 44 -11.81 8.61 19.34
CA ASP A 44 -13.23 8.89 19.57
C ASP A 44 -14.04 8.86 18.27
N ILE A 45 -13.47 9.40 17.19
CA ILE A 45 -14.05 9.29 15.85
C ILE A 45 -14.10 7.82 15.42
N LEU A 46 -13.01 7.08 15.66
CA LEU A 46 -12.90 5.65 15.35
C LEU A 46 -14.02 4.85 16.03
N LYS A 47 -14.21 5.03 17.34
CA LYS A 47 -15.25 4.35 18.13
C LYS A 47 -16.65 4.71 17.67
N LYS A 48 -16.90 6.00 17.38
CA LYS A 48 -18.22 6.46 16.88
C LYS A 48 -18.52 5.86 15.52
N LEU A 49 -17.56 5.85 14.60
CA LEU A 49 -17.73 5.24 13.28
C LEU A 49 -17.91 3.73 13.38
N ALA A 50 -17.11 3.03 14.19
CA ALA A 50 -17.26 1.59 14.40
C ALA A 50 -18.66 1.23 14.91
N GLY A 51 -19.22 2.02 15.84
CA GLY A 51 -20.59 1.81 16.33
C GLY A 51 -21.69 2.08 15.29
N LEU A 52 -21.40 2.84 14.23
CA LEU A 52 -22.33 3.10 13.12
C LEU A 52 -22.23 2.05 12.01
N VAL A 53 -21.12 1.32 11.93
CA VAL A 53 -20.89 0.28 10.94
C VAL A 53 -21.50 -1.02 11.42
N SER A 54 -22.56 -1.45 10.73
CA SER A 54 -23.09 -2.80 10.93
C SER A 54 -22.32 -3.78 10.06
N GLU A 55 -21.45 -4.58 10.69
CA GLU A 55 -20.77 -5.71 10.03
C GLU A 55 -21.78 -6.67 9.38
N ARG A 56 -22.90 -6.91 10.06
CA ARG A 56 -24.02 -7.68 9.52
C ARG A 56 -24.58 -7.06 8.24
N ALA A 57 -24.72 -5.74 8.17
CA ALA A 57 -25.21 -5.07 6.97
C ALA A 57 -24.22 -5.21 5.80
N ILE A 58 -22.92 -5.08 6.04
CA ILE A 58 -21.87 -5.31 5.01
C ILE A 58 -21.99 -6.74 4.47
N ARG A 59 -22.06 -7.73 5.35
CA ARG A 59 -22.19 -9.14 4.95
C ARG A 59 -23.48 -9.41 4.17
N LEU A 60 -24.62 -8.90 4.64
CA LEU A 60 -25.89 -9.04 3.94
C LEU A 60 -25.88 -8.37 2.56
N MET A 61 -25.21 -7.22 2.43
CA MET A 61 -25.04 -6.55 1.15
C MET A 61 -24.30 -7.45 0.15
N PHE A 62 -23.12 -7.97 0.50
CA PHE A 62 -22.36 -8.85 -0.41
C PHE A 62 -23.01 -10.21 -0.65
N LEU A 63 -23.74 -10.76 0.33
CA LEU A 63 -24.57 -11.95 0.11
C LEU A 63 -25.69 -11.70 -0.91
N ALA A 64 -26.20 -10.47 -1.00
CA ALA A 64 -27.26 -10.10 -1.93
C ALA A 64 -26.74 -9.67 -3.32
N THR A 65 -25.56 -9.05 -3.39
CA THR A 65 -25.07 -8.40 -4.61
C THR A 65 -23.85 -9.08 -5.26
N ALA A 66 -23.23 -10.05 -4.59
CA ALA A 66 -22.01 -10.70 -5.07
C ALA A 66 -22.09 -12.23 -4.92
N VAL A 67 -21.15 -12.92 -5.56
CA VAL A 67 -21.10 -14.38 -5.62
C VAL A 67 -20.09 -14.88 -4.59
N LYS A 68 -20.56 -15.49 -3.50
CA LYS A 68 -19.69 -16.04 -2.44
C LYS A 68 -18.93 -17.27 -2.92
N THR A 69 -17.60 -17.28 -2.81
CA THR A 69 -16.80 -18.45 -3.18
C THR A 69 -17.00 -19.63 -2.22
N SER A 70 -16.90 -20.85 -2.74
CA SER A 70 -16.98 -22.11 -1.99
C SER A 70 -16.40 -23.25 -2.83
N GLU A 71 -16.30 -24.46 -2.27
CA GLU A 71 -15.94 -25.68 -3.01
C GLU A 71 -16.82 -25.93 -4.25
N ARG A 72 -18.03 -25.34 -4.30
CA ARG A 72 -19.00 -25.51 -5.39
C ARG A 72 -19.12 -24.29 -6.29
N GLN A 73 -18.45 -23.18 -5.96
CA GLN A 73 -18.61 -21.90 -6.66
C GLN A 73 -17.30 -21.12 -6.62
N PHE A 74 -16.67 -20.90 -7.77
CA PHE A 74 -15.29 -20.42 -7.87
C PHE A 74 -14.32 -21.24 -6.97
N PRO A 75 -14.25 -22.58 -7.16
CA PRO A 75 -13.44 -23.44 -6.29
C PRO A 75 -11.95 -23.05 -6.28
N GLU A 76 -11.41 -22.60 -7.41
CA GLU A 76 -10.01 -22.17 -7.50
C GLU A 76 -9.73 -20.95 -6.62
N LEU A 77 -10.56 -19.91 -6.70
CA LEU A 77 -10.43 -18.72 -5.83
C LEU A 77 -10.64 -19.08 -4.35
N TYR A 78 -11.58 -19.99 -4.07
CA TYR A 78 -11.82 -20.50 -2.72
C TYR A 78 -10.61 -21.24 -2.16
N ASP A 79 -9.94 -22.05 -2.98
CA ASP A 79 -8.71 -22.75 -2.60
C ASP A 79 -7.54 -21.76 -2.41
N MET A 80 -7.44 -20.72 -3.24
CA MET A 80 -6.40 -19.68 -3.12
C MET A 80 -6.49 -18.92 -1.79
N VAL A 81 -7.68 -18.50 -1.35
CA VAL A 81 -7.83 -17.78 -0.07
C VAL A 81 -7.52 -18.68 1.12
N ARG A 82 -7.88 -19.97 1.03
CA ARG A 82 -7.54 -20.97 2.04
C ARG A 82 -6.05 -21.28 2.08
N ASP A 83 -5.40 -21.38 0.92
CA ASP A 83 -3.96 -21.59 0.80
C ASP A 83 -3.18 -20.39 1.38
N ALA A 84 -3.56 -19.16 1.03
CA ALA A 84 -2.96 -17.96 1.60
C ALA A 84 -3.13 -17.88 3.12
N ALA A 85 -4.34 -18.15 3.64
CA ALA A 85 -4.59 -18.22 5.07
C ALA A 85 -3.79 -19.35 5.75
N TYR A 86 -3.66 -20.51 5.10
CA TYR A 86 -2.86 -21.62 5.62
C TYR A 86 -1.37 -21.29 5.68
N VAL A 87 -0.82 -20.67 4.62
CA VAL A 87 0.59 -20.27 4.51
C VAL A 87 0.95 -19.23 5.55
N LEU A 88 0.12 -18.18 5.71
CA LEU A 88 0.31 -17.11 6.69
C LEU A 88 -0.22 -17.47 8.10
N ASP A 89 -0.71 -18.70 8.27
CA ASP A 89 -1.22 -19.22 9.53
C ASP A 89 -2.31 -18.32 10.16
N LEU A 90 -3.26 -17.90 9.34
CA LEU A 90 -4.46 -17.17 9.73
C LEU A 90 -5.56 -18.16 10.11
N GLU A 91 -5.98 -18.14 11.38
CA GLU A 91 -6.94 -19.10 11.94
C GLU A 91 -8.32 -19.02 11.27
N GLN A 92 -8.83 -17.80 11.09
CA GLN A 92 -10.15 -17.57 10.50
C GLN A 92 -9.99 -17.11 9.05
N VAL A 93 -10.25 -18.02 8.11
CA VAL A 93 -10.23 -17.74 6.68
C VAL A 93 -11.33 -16.73 6.33
N PRO A 94 -10.99 -15.55 5.76
CA PRO A 94 -11.98 -14.59 5.32
C PRO A 94 -12.89 -15.17 4.23
N ASP A 95 -14.17 -14.81 4.26
CA ASP A 95 -15.06 -15.11 3.13
C ASP A 95 -14.60 -14.30 1.91
N LEU A 96 -14.48 -14.95 0.76
CA LEU A 96 -14.18 -14.29 -0.52
C LEU A 96 -15.45 -14.22 -1.38
N TYR A 97 -15.71 -13.05 -1.97
CA TYR A 97 -16.81 -12.78 -2.89
C TYR A 97 -16.30 -12.28 -4.24
N VAL A 98 -16.97 -12.68 -5.32
CA VAL A 98 -16.77 -12.12 -6.66
C VAL A 98 -17.92 -11.16 -6.97
N THR A 99 -17.61 -9.89 -7.22
CA THR A 99 -18.60 -8.87 -7.61
C THR A 99 -18.51 -8.56 -9.10
N GLN A 100 -19.64 -8.34 -9.75
CA GLN A 100 -19.65 -7.91 -11.15
C GLN A 100 -19.20 -6.45 -11.22
N ASP A 101 -18.01 -6.25 -11.77
CA ASP A 101 -17.44 -4.92 -12.03
C ASP A 101 -16.31 -5.10 -13.06
N PRO A 102 -16.36 -4.42 -14.23
CA PRO A 102 -15.27 -4.46 -15.19
C PRO A 102 -14.01 -3.74 -14.71
N ALA A 103 -14.11 -2.86 -13.71
CA ALA A 103 -12.94 -2.22 -13.11
C ALA A 103 -12.13 -3.26 -12.34
N VAL A 104 -10.84 -3.32 -12.62
CA VAL A 104 -9.89 -4.26 -12.01
C VAL A 104 -9.63 -3.83 -10.57
N ASN A 105 -10.09 -4.63 -9.61
CA ASN A 105 -9.95 -4.30 -8.19
C ASN A 105 -10.11 -5.51 -7.27
N ALA A 106 -9.44 -5.47 -6.13
CA ALA A 106 -9.69 -6.31 -4.97
C ALA A 106 -9.65 -5.44 -3.71
N PHE A 107 -10.37 -5.86 -2.67
CA PHE A 107 -10.28 -5.18 -1.38
C PHE A 107 -10.75 -6.06 -0.23
N THR A 108 -10.19 -5.79 0.94
CA THR A 108 -10.59 -6.37 2.21
C THR A 108 -11.29 -5.32 3.08
N ILE A 109 -12.46 -5.68 3.60
CA ILE A 109 -13.27 -4.81 4.47
C ILE A 109 -13.92 -5.60 5.60
N GLY A 110 -14.23 -4.91 6.69
CA GLY A 110 -14.88 -5.48 7.87
C GLY A 110 -14.24 -4.97 9.15
N ILE A 111 -14.81 -5.34 10.28
CA ILE A 111 -14.30 -4.96 11.59
C ILE A 111 -13.74 -6.18 12.30
N ASP A 112 -14.61 -7.07 12.77
CA ASP A 112 -14.22 -8.24 13.55
C ASP A 112 -13.97 -9.44 12.63
N THR A 113 -14.87 -9.68 11.69
CA THR A 113 -14.72 -10.75 10.70
C THR A 113 -14.63 -10.16 9.28
N PRO A 114 -13.41 -9.85 8.78
CA PRO A 114 -13.24 -9.26 7.46
C PRO A 114 -13.70 -10.21 6.34
N ILE A 115 -14.10 -9.61 5.23
CA ILE A 115 -14.39 -10.28 3.97
C ILE A 115 -13.49 -9.71 2.88
N ILE A 116 -13.17 -10.54 1.90
CA ILE A 116 -12.42 -10.17 0.70
C ILE A 116 -13.41 -10.09 -0.46
N VAL A 117 -13.26 -9.08 -1.29
CA VAL A 117 -14.07 -8.89 -2.49
C VAL A 117 -13.14 -8.69 -3.68
N ILE A 118 -13.37 -9.45 -4.74
CA ILE A 118 -12.63 -9.37 -6.01
C ILE A 118 -13.62 -9.04 -7.12
N THR A 119 -13.24 -8.17 -8.04
CA THR A 119 -14.08 -7.84 -9.20
C THR A 119 -13.93 -8.86 -10.31
N SER A 120 -14.98 -9.06 -11.11
CA SER A 120 -14.91 -9.91 -12.31
C SER A 120 -13.80 -9.47 -13.27
N GLY A 121 -13.57 -8.16 -13.42
CA GLY A 121 -12.48 -7.64 -14.25
C GLY A 121 -11.08 -8.06 -13.78
N LEU A 122 -10.86 -8.18 -12.47
CA LEU A 122 -9.58 -8.68 -11.93
C LEU A 122 -9.41 -10.18 -12.19
N VAL A 123 -10.49 -10.96 -12.00
CA VAL A 123 -10.49 -12.41 -12.26
C VAL A 123 -10.19 -12.71 -13.73
N GLU A 124 -10.70 -11.90 -14.65
CA GLU A 124 -10.47 -12.05 -16.09
C GLU A 124 -9.06 -11.61 -16.51
N LEU A 125 -8.44 -10.66 -15.80
CA LEU A 125 -7.15 -10.07 -16.17
C LEU A 125 -5.95 -10.92 -15.74
N LEU A 126 -6.02 -11.51 -14.54
CA LEU A 126 -4.87 -12.12 -13.88
C LEU A 126 -4.84 -13.64 -14.09
N ASP A 127 -3.63 -14.19 -14.22
CA ASP A 127 -3.41 -15.64 -14.20
C ASP A 127 -3.50 -16.20 -12.77
N GLU A 128 -3.39 -17.53 -12.64
CA GLU A 128 -3.54 -18.22 -11.35
C GLU A 128 -2.54 -17.73 -10.28
N GLU A 129 -1.26 -17.58 -10.63
CA GLU A 129 -0.23 -17.19 -9.66
C GLU A 129 -0.29 -15.68 -9.36
N GLU A 130 -0.69 -14.87 -10.34
CA GLU A 130 -0.97 -13.44 -10.15
C GLU A 130 -2.18 -13.24 -9.23
N LEU A 131 -3.26 -14.01 -9.40
CA LEU A 131 -4.42 -14.01 -8.50
C LEU A 131 -4.04 -14.46 -7.09
N ARG A 132 -3.20 -15.50 -6.95
CA ARG A 132 -2.67 -15.91 -5.64
C ARG A 132 -1.89 -14.80 -4.96
N SER A 133 -1.10 -14.04 -5.70
CA SER A 133 -0.39 -12.87 -5.15
C SER A 133 -1.38 -11.82 -4.65
N VAL A 134 -2.43 -11.49 -5.41
CA VAL A 134 -3.43 -10.50 -5.00
C VAL A 134 -4.28 -11.00 -3.82
N ILE A 135 -4.71 -12.26 -3.83
CA ILE A 135 -5.46 -12.85 -2.72
C ILE A 135 -4.60 -12.91 -1.45
N GLY A 136 -3.32 -13.26 -1.58
CA GLY A 136 -2.36 -13.21 -0.48
C GLY A 136 -2.19 -11.81 0.10
N HIS A 137 -2.17 -10.80 -0.78
CA HIS A 137 -2.15 -9.39 -0.38
C HIS A 137 -3.40 -9.00 0.44
N GLU A 138 -4.59 -9.41 -0.01
CA GLU A 138 -5.84 -9.16 0.72
C GLU A 138 -5.92 -9.91 2.05
N VAL A 139 -5.46 -11.16 2.11
CA VAL A 139 -5.29 -11.89 3.38
C VAL A 139 -4.31 -11.17 4.30
N GLY A 140 -3.26 -10.56 3.75
CA GLY A 140 -2.35 -9.68 4.47
C GLY A 140 -3.05 -8.49 5.12
N HIS A 141 -3.97 -7.81 4.42
CA HIS A 141 -4.81 -6.76 5.00
C HIS A 141 -5.72 -7.28 6.11
N ALA A 142 -6.33 -8.44 5.95
CA ALA A 142 -7.17 -9.05 6.97
C ALA A 142 -6.37 -9.33 8.25
N MET A 143 -5.19 -9.95 8.10
CA MET A 143 -4.35 -10.35 9.23
C MET A 143 -3.69 -9.16 9.94
N SER A 144 -3.35 -8.11 9.20
CA SER A 144 -2.71 -6.90 9.76
C SER A 144 -3.72 -5.92 10.37
N GLY A 145 -5.02 -6.26 10.40
CA GLY A 145 -6.07 -5.38 10.92
C GLY A 145 -6.35 -4.15 10.05
N HIS A 146 -5.85 -4.14 8.81
CA HIS A 146 -6.01 -3.02 7.89
C HIS A 146 -7.46 -2.84 7.42
N ALA A 147 -8.25 -3.94 7.43
CA ALA A 147 -9.65 -3.95 7.01
C ALA A 147 -10.50 -2.91 7.75
N VAL A 148 -10.30 -2.75 9.07
CA VAL A 148 -11.04 -1.81 9.93
C VAL A 148 -10.88 -0.38 9.42
N TYR A 149 -9.63 0.05 9.28
CA TYR A 149 -9.28 1.40 8.85
C TYR A 149 -9.65 1.63 7.38
N ARG A 150 -9.58 0.60 6.54
CA ARG A 150 -10.01 0.65 5.15
C ARG A 150 -11.52 0.85 5.04
N THR A 151 -12.31 0.12 5.82
CA THR A 151 -13.77 0.31 5.91
C THR A 151 -14.11 1.74 6.37
N MET A 152 -13.41 2.24 7.38
CA MET A 152 -13.60 3.61 7.85
C MET A 152 -13.23 4.66 6.79
N LEU A 153 -12.11 4.46 6.09
CA LEU A 153 -11.70 5.33 5.00
C LEU A 153 -12.77 5.40 3.90
N MET A 154 -13.39 4.28 3.52
CA MET A 154 -14.49 4.28 2.54
C MET A 154 -15.68 5.10 3.03
N ILE A 155 -16.09 4.92 4.28
CA ILE A 155 -17.22 5.64 4.87
C ILE A 155 -16.94 7.14 4.96
N LEU A 156 -15.77 7.51 5.49
CA LEU A 156 -15.35 8.90 5.61
C LEU A 156 -15.22 9.58 4.24
N THR A 157 -14.70 8.88 3.24
CA THR A 157 -14.63 9.40 1.86
C THR A 157 -16.04 9.62 1.31
N ASN A 158 -16.96 8.68 1.49
CA ASN A 158 -18.36 8.83 1.06
C ASN A 158 -19.06 9.99 1.77
N ILE A 159 -18.82 10.18 3.07
CA ILE A 159 -19.35 11.32 3.83
C ILE A 159 -18.75 12.62 3.29
N ALA A 160 -17.43 12.69 3.13
CA ALA A 160 -16.71 13.87 2.62
C ALA A 160 -17.28 14.33 1.27
N THR A 161 -17.50 13.39 0.33
CA THR A 161 -18.09 13.68 -0.97
C THR A 161 -19.52 14.23 -0.85
N ARG A 162 -20.34 13.71 0.07
CA ARG A 162 -21.72 14.15 0.26
C ARG A 162 -21.85 15.53 0.92
N ILE A 163 -20.87 15.92 1.73
CA ILE A 163 -20.85 17.21 2.44
C ILE A 163 -19.87 18.21 1.83
N ALA A 164 -19.28 17.90 0.67
CA ALA A 164 -18.27 18.74 0.03
C ALA A 164 -18.73 20.19 -0.23
N TRP A 165 -20.06 20.40 -0.34
CA TRP A 165 -20.69 21.69 -0.52
C TRP A 165 -20.75 22.55 0.76
N VAL A 166 -20.50 21.98 1.95
CA VAL A 166 -20.52 22.72 3.22
C VAL A 166 -19.15 23.37 3.47
N PRO A 167 -19.04 24.71 3.46
CA PRO A 167 -17.78 25.39 3.74
C PRO A 167 -17.33 25.10 5.18
N LEU A 168 -16.02 24.82 5.36
CA LEU A 168 -15.33 24.49 6.63
C LEU A 168 -15.57 23.10 7.23
N GLY A 169 -16.78 22.53 7.18
CA GLY A 169 -17.02 21.14 7.64
C GLY A 169 -16.21 20.10 6.87
N ASN A 170 -15.96 20.38 5.58
CA ASN A 170 -15.14 19.54 4.72
C ASN A 170 -13.65 19.53 5.10
N LEU A 171 -13.11 20.58 5.75
CA LEU A 171 -11.65 20.70 5.99
C LEU A 171 -11.14 19.66 6.99
N ALA A 172 -11.82 19.49 8.12
CA ALA A 172 -11.42 18.53 9.15
C ALA A 172 -11.54 17.08 8.63
N ILE A 173 -12.64 16.76 7.95
CA ILE A 173 -12.83 15.43 7.36
C ILE A 173 -11.83 15.19 6.23
N THR A 174 -11.57 16.18 5.38
CA THR A 174 -10.56 16.08 4.31
C THR A 174 -9.17 15.85 4.87
N ALA A 175 -8.78 16.54 5.95
CA ALA A 175 -7.49 16.31 6.61
C ALA A 175 -7.40 14.87 7.15
N LEU A 176 -8.45 14.40 7.83
CA LEU A 176 -8.51 13.03 8.35
C LEU A 176 -8.46 11.98 7.22
N VAL A 177 -9.26 12.16 6.17
CA VAL A 177 -9.25 11.29 4.99
C VAL A 177 -7.88 11.30 4.32
N THR A 178 -7.23 12.45 4.20
CA THR A 178 -5.89 12.57 3.62
C THR A 178 -4.86 11.81 4.45
N ALA A 179 -4.90 11.95 5.77
CA ALA A 179 -4.01 11.22 6.67
C ALA A 179 -4.26 9.70 6.62
N LEU A 180 -5.52 9.27 6.63
CA LEU A 180 -5.91 7.87 6.48
C LEU A 180 -5.49 7.29 5.13
N LYS A 181 -5.65 8.05 4.03
CA LYS A 181 -5.16 7.63 2.71
C LYS A 181 -3.64 7.50 2.70
N GLU A 182 -2.90 8.40 3.35
CA GLU A 182 -1.43 8.31 3.45
C GLU A 182 -1.00 7.08 4.23
N TRP A 183 -1.62 6.82 5.37
CA TRP A 183 -1.39 5.58 6.10
C TRP A 183 -1.73 4.35 5.24
N PHE A 184 -2.90 4.33 4.59
CA PHE A 184 -3.36 3.20 3.78
C PHE A 184 -2.39 2.91 2.63
N ARG A 185 -1.84 3.94 1.97
CA ARG A 185 -0.77 3.76 0.97
C ARG A 185 0.49 3.08 1.52
N LYS A 186 0.82 3.25 2.79
CA LYS A 186 1.94 2.51 3.41
C LYS A 186 1.53 1.08 3.77
N ALA A 187 0.30 0.88 4.22
CA ALA A 187 -0.28 -0.44 4.48
C ALA A 187 -0.28 -1.33 3.23
N GLU A 188 -0.45 -0.76 2.03
CA GLU A 188 -0.29 -1.48 0.76
C GLU A 188 1.08 -2.15 0.62
N LEU A 189 2.16 -1.50 1.07
CA LEU A 189 3.51 -2.07 1.00
C LEU A 189 3.67 -3.26 1.95
N SER A 190 3.04 -3.22 3.11
CA SER A 190 2.98 -4.37 4.04
C SER A 190 2.22 -5.53 3.40
N SER A 191 1.07 -5.24 2.78
CA SER A 191 0.25 -6.25 2.12
C SER A 191 0.91 -6.82 0.87
N ASP A 192 1.70 -6.05 0.12
CA ASP A 192 2.52 -6.57 -1.00
C ASP A 192 3.52 -7.62 -0.52
N ARG A 193 4.18 -7.37 0.61
CA ARG A 193 5.08 -8.33 1.25
C ARG A 193 4.35 -9.58 1.70
N ALA A 194 3.17 -9.44 2.30
CA ALA A 194 2.31 -10.56 2.68
C ALA A 194 1.86 -11.39 1.46
N GLY A 195 1.48 -10.72 0.36
CA GLY A 195 1.12 -11.36 -0.90
C GLY A 195 2.28 -12.17 -1.49
N LEU A 196 3.50 -11.64 -1.43
CA LEU A 196 4.69 -12.37 -1.85
C LEU A 196 5.00 -13.57 -0.93
N LEU A 197 4.83 -13.46 0.39
CA LEU A 197 4.99 -14.61 1.30
C LEU A 197 3.93 -15.69 1.06
N ALA A 198 2.70 -15.28 0.79
CA ALA A 198 1.59 -16.20 0.50
C ALA A 198 1.77 -16.89 -0.85
N GLY A 199 2.16 -16.17 -1.91
CA GLY A 199 2.31 -16.70 -3.27
C GLY A 199 3.67 -17.35 -3.56
N GLN A 200 4.75 -16.85 -2.94
CA GLN A 200 6.15 -17.28 -3.12
C GLN A 200 6.61 -17.29 -4.58
N ASP A 201 6.09 -16.34 -5.37
CA ASP A 201 6.48 -16.11 -6.74
C ASP A 201 6.62 -14.60 -7.00
N LEU A 202 7.86 -14.12 -6.92
CA LEU A 202 8.16 -12.71 -7.15
C LEU A 202 7.76 -12.25 -8.57
N GLN A 203 7.94 -13.11 -9.57
CA GLN A 203 7.62 -12.76 -10.95
C GLN A 203 6.11 -12.61 -11.13
N ALA A 204 5.31 -13.51 -10.57
CA ALA A 204 3.85 -13.37 -10.60
C ALA A 204 3.38 -12.12 -9.85
N SER A 205 3.94 -11.81 -8.67
CA SER A 205 3.61 -10.58 -7.95
C SER A 205 3.95 -9.31 -8.75
N MET A 206 5.12 -9.29 -9.41
CA MET A 206 5.52 -8.14 -10.24
C MET A 206 4.67 -8.02 -11.51
N ARG A 207 4.34 -9.13 -12.18
CA ARG A 207 3.43 -9.12 -13.34
C ARG A 207 2.02 -8.68 -12.95
N ALA A 208 1.50 -9.11 -11.81
CA ALA A 208 0.20 -8.68 -11.31
C ALA A 208 0.16 -7.14 -11.18
N LEU A 209 1.14 -6.53 -10.50
CA LEU A 209 1.25 -5.08 -10.37
C LEU A 209 1.39 -4.38 -11.74
N MET A 210 2.19 -4.95 -12.64
CA MET A 210 2.37 -4.42 -14.00
C MET A 210 1.04 -4.46 -14.79
N LYS A 211 0.26 -5.54 -14.69
CA LYS A 211 -1.08 -5.67 -15.30
C LYS A 211 -2.10 -4.70 -14.70
N LEU A 212 -2.02 -4.41 -13.40
CA LEU A 212 -2.87 -3.37 -12.80
C LEU A 212 -2.61 -1.99 -13.43
N ALA A 213 -1.40 -1.75 -13.97
CA ALA A 213 -1.08 -0.53 -14.70
C ALA A 213 -1.35 -0.61 -16.21
N GLY A 214 -1.08 -1.77 -16.84
CA GLY A 214 -1.02 -1.91 -18.30
C GLY A 214 -2.08 -2.80 -18.96
N GLY A 215 -2.90 -3.51 -18.21
CA GLY A 215 -3.93 -4.41 -18.75
C GLY A 215 -3.40 -5.78 -19.19
N HIS A 216 -4.06 -6.40 -20.18
CA HIS A 216 -3.96 -7.85 -20.44
C HIS A 216 -2.83 -8.29 -21.41
N ASN A 217 -2.11 -7.36 -22.06
CA ASN A 217 -1.18 -7.66 -23.15
C ASN A 217 0.23 -8.05 -22.69
N LEU A 218 0.36 -9.13 -21.90
CA LEU A 218 1.66 -9.58 -21.38
C LEU A 218 2.73 -9.83 -22.46
N GLY A 219 2.34 -10.29 -23.65
CA GLY A 219 3.28 -10.56 -24.74
C GLY A 219 4.03 -9.30 -25.22
N GLU A 220 3.51 -8.12 -24.92
CA GLU A 220 4.12 -6.82 -25.22
C GLU A 220 4.68 -6.12 -23.98
N MET A 221 4.53 -6.72 -22.79
CA MET A 221 4.94 -6.14 -21.51
C MET A 221 6.19 -6.84 -20.98
N ASN A 222 7.12 -6.07 -20.43
CA ASN A 222 8.37 -6.57 -19.89
C ASN A 222 8.60 -6.03 -18.47
N VAL A 223 8.78 -6.93 -17.51
CA VAL A 223 8.93 -6.57 -16.10
C VAL A 223 10.22 -5.81 -15.84
N ASP A 224 11.32 -6.15 -16.51
CA ASP A 224 12.60 -5.45 -16.37
C ASP A 224 12.48 -4.00 -16.87
N ALA A 225 11.82 -3.77 -18.03
CA ALA A 225 11.53 -2.44 -18.53
C ALA A 225 10.59 -1.65 -17.58
N PHE A 226 9.64 -2.33 -16.93
CA PHE A 226 8.78 -1.70 -15.92
C PHE A 226 9.56 -1.33 -14.63
N LEU A 227 10.60 -2.09 -14.28
CA LEU A 227 11.52 -1.75 -13.19
C LEU A 227 12.45 -0.58 -13.57
N GLU A 228 12.92 -0.51 -14.81
CA GLU A 228 13.64 0.66 -15.33
C GLU A 228 12.77 1.92 -15.28
N GLN A 229 11.48 1.80 -15.61
CA GLN A 229 10.50 2.88 -15.45
C GLN A 229 10.36 3.30 -13.97
N ALA A 230 10.45 2.35 -13.03
CA ALA A 230 10.44 2.66 -11.60
C ALA A 230 11.66 3.48 -11.18
N GLU A 231 12.84 3.11 -11.68
CA GLU A 231 14.06 3.87 -11.44
C GLU A 231 13.99 5.28 -12.03
N GLU A 232 13.42 5.42 -13.23
CA GLU A 232 13.17 6.73 -13.83
C GLU A 232 12.23 7.56 -12.96
N TYR A 233 11.10 6.99 -12.52
CA TYR A 233 10.16 7.67 -11.64
C TYR A 233 10.80 8.08 -10.31
N GLU A 234 11.67 7.27 -9.72
CA GLU A 234 12.40 7.63 -8.49
C GLU A 234 13.44 8.74 -8.74
N LYS A 235 14.22 8.63 -9.81
CA LYS A 235 15.27 9.60 -10.18
C LYS A 235 14.72 10.92 -10.69
N ALA A 236 13.49 10.95 -11.21
CA ALA A 236 12.98 12.09 -11.94
C ALA A 236 12.92 13.35 -11.06
N GLY A 237 13.86 14.27 -11.30
CA GLY A 237 13.55 15.68 -11.38
C GLY A 237 14.19 16.64 -10.40
N ASP A 238 13.71 17.87 -10.47
CA ASP A 238 13.98 18.94 -9.52
C ASP A 238 12.87 18.99 -8.42
N LEU A 239 12.91 20.00 -7.56
CA LEU A 239 11.90 20.19 -6.50
C LEU A 239 10.46 20.28 -7.04
N ARG A 240 10.26 20.79 -8.26
CA ARG A 240 8.94 20.89 -8.87
C ARG A 240 8.40 19.51 -9.19
N ASP A 241 9.22 18.61 -9.70
CA ASP A 241 8.81 17.24 -10.00
C ASP A 241 8.41 16.49 -8.73
N GLY A 242 9.13 16.69 -7.62
CA GLY A 242 8.72 16.15 -6.31
C GLY A 242 7.35 16.65 -5.86
N VAL A 243 7.07 17.96 -6.03
CA VAL A 243 5.74 18.52 -5.74
C VAL A 243 4.67 17.92 -6.65
N LEU A 244 4.95 17.78 -7.96
CA LEU A 244 4.00 17.22 -8.91
C LEU A 244 3.66 15.76 -8.58
N LYS A 245 4.66 14.95 -8.24
CA LYS A 245 4.45 13.57 -7.76
C LYS A 245 3.57 13.55 -6.51
N LEU A 246 3.83 14.43 -5.54
CA LEU A 246 3.00 14.53 -4.34
C LEU A 246 1.55 14.87 -4.70
N LEU A 247 1.31 15.88 -5.54
CA LEU A 247 -0.03 16.28 -5.97
C LEU A 247 -0.77 15.15 -6.71
N GLN A 248 -0.06 14.38 -7.52
CA GLN A 248 -0.60 13.21 -8.23
C GLN A 248 -0.92 12.04 -7.28
N LEU A 249 -0.17 11.90 -6.18
CA LEU A 249 -0.35 10.86 -5.18
C LEU A 249 -1.53 11.14 -4.22
N LEU A 250 -1.78 12.42 -3.89
CA LEU A 250 -2.85 12.83 -2.95
C LEU A 250 -4.24 12.22 -3.22
N PRO A 251 -4.77 12.19 -4.47
CA PRO A 251 -6.08 11.61 -4.72
C PRO A 251 -6.10 10.07 -4.58
N GLN A 252 -4.95 9.41 -4.74
CA GLN A 252 -4.84 7.95 -4.84
C GLN A 252 -5.06 7.25 -3.51
N THR A 253 -5.70 6.08 -3.55
CA THR A 253 -5.80 5.18 -2.38
C THR A 253 -4.60 4.25 -2.27
N HIS A 254 -3.99 3.88 -3.40
CA HIS A 254 -2.84 2.98 -3.46
C HIS A 254 -1.62 3.76 -3.98
N PRO A 255 -0.38 3.39 -3.61
CA PRO A 255 0.79 3.86 -4.33
C PRO A 255 0.71 3.41 -5.79
N PHE A 256 1.35 4.15 -6.69
CA PHE A 256 1.45 3.74 -8.09
C PHE A 256 2.10 2.35 -8.20
N ALA A 257 1.60 1.52 -9.12
CA ALA A 257 2.09 0.15 -9.31
C ALA A 257 3.61 0.09 -9.53
N VAL A 258 4.16 1.08 -10.24
CA VAL A 258 5.61 1.20 -10.50
C VAL A 258 6.43 1.42 -9.21
N VAL A 259 5.86 2.09 -8.21
CA VAL A 259 6.51 2.26 -6.90
C VAL A 259 6.42 0.96 -6.10
N ARG A 260 5.27 0.30 -6.13
CA ARG A 260 5.03 -0.97 -5.43
C ARG A 260 5.94 -2.08 -5.94
N VAL A 261 6.10 -2.21 -7.26
CA VAL A 261 6.95 -3.25 -7.86
C VAL A 261 8.42 -3.09 -7.43
N ALA A 262 8.94 -1.85 -7.40
CA ALA A 262 10.30 -1.57 -6.96
C ALA A 262 10.50 -1.85 -5.46
N GLN A 263 9.55 -1.46 -4.61
CA GLN A 263 9.60 -1.75 -3.18
C GLN A 263 9.53 -3.25 -2.89
N LEU A 264 8.68 -3.98 -3.62
CA LEU A 264 8.54 -5.42 -3.48
C LEU A 264 9.81 -6.15 -3.91
N LYS A 265 10.40 -5.77 -5.06
CA LYS A 265 11.68 -6.32 -5.53
C LYS A 265 12.80 -6.04 -4.52
N LYS A 266 12.92 -4.80 -4.04
CA LYS A 266 13.92 -4.42 -3.03
C LYS A 266 13.80 -5.28 -1.77
N TRP A 267 12.57 -5.54 -1.31
CA TRP A 267 12.35 -6.39 -0.15
C TRP A 267 12.68 -7.86 -0.42
N ALA A 268 12.28 -8.39 -1.58
CA ALA A 268 12.58 -9.77 -1.96
C ALA A 268 14.10 -10.05 -2.08
N GLU A 269 14.90 -9.02 -2.36
CA GLU A 269 16.37 -9.10 -2.43
C GLU A 269 17.05 -8.90 -1.06
N SER A 270 16.30 -8.60 0.00
CA SER A 270 16.82 -8.34 1.34
C SER A 270 17.09 -9.61 2.15
N ASP A 271 17.95 -9.49 3.15
CA ASP A 271 18.20 -10.58 4.11
C ASP A 271 17.00 -10.84 5.02
N GLU A 272 16.13 -9.85 5.23
CA GLU A 272 14.87 -10.00 5.97
C GLU A 272 13.98 -11.05 5.30
N TYR A 273 13.72 -10.90 3.99
CA TYR A 273 12.91 -11.87 3.23
C TYR A 273 13.54 -13.27 3.22
N ARG A 274 14.86 -13.35 2.99
CA ARG A 274 15.60 -14.63 3.04
C ARG A 274 15.50 -15.30 4.41
N SER A 275 15.57 -14.53 5.49
CA SER A 275 15.47 -15.04 6.87
C SER A 275 14.09 -15.60 7.16
N ILE A 276 13.04 -14.91 6.70
CA ILE A 276 11.65 -15.39 6.84
C ILE A 276 11.48 -16.73 6.11
N LEU A 277 11.94 -16.83 4.85
CA LEU A 277 11.94 -18.09 4.11
C LEU A 277 12.80 -19.18 4.78
N ALA A 278 13.87 -18.82 5.49
CA ALA A 278 14.65 -19.77 6.27
C ALA A 278 13.96 -20.20 7.59
N GLY A 279 12.80 -19.64 7.93
CA GLY A 279 12.06 -19.94 9.16
C GLY A 279 12.41 -19.03 10.35
N ALA A 280 13.26 -18.02 10.14
CA ALA A 280 13.65 -17.03 11.13
C ALA A 280 12.78 -15.77 10.96
N TYR A 281 11.65 -15.72 11.66
CA TYR A 281 10.71 -14.62 11.63
C TYR A 281 10.05 -14.40 13.00
N PRO A 282 9.56 -13.17 13.30
CA PRO A 282 8.80 -12.88 14.51
C PRO A 282 7.55 -13.76 14.64
N ARG A 283 7.34 -14.34 15.83
CA ARG A 283 6.15 -15.16 16.12
C ARG A 283 5.12 -14.38 16.92
N ARG A 284 3.85 -14.71 16.75
CA ARG A 284 2.73 -14.09 17.49
C ARG A 284 2.82 -14.28 18.99
N THR A 285 3.41 -15.40 19.43
CA THR A 285 3.73 -15.66 20.85
C THR A 285 4.56 -14.55 21.47
N ASP A 286 5.45 -13.94 20.68
CA ASP A 286 6.42 -12.94 21.13
C ASP A 286 5.86 -11.50 21.05
N ASP A 287 4.63 -11.33 20.54
CA ASP A 287 4.02 -10.01 20.35
C ASP A 287 3.71 -9.32 21.69
N ARG A 288 3.39 -10.10 22.73
CA ARG A 288 3.05 -9.59 24.07
C ARG A 288 4.25 -9.00 24.81
N ASP A 289 5.46 -9.50 24.51
CA ASP A 289 6.70 -9.12 25.20
C ASP A 289 7.44 -7.97 24.51
N THR A 290 6.93 -7.50 23.36
CA THR A 290 7.59 -6.45 22.58
C THR A 290 7.22 -5.07 23.10
N SER A 291 8.21 -4.28 23.49
CA SER A 291 7.96 -2.93 24.01
C SER A 291 7.54 -1.97 22.89
N VAL A 292 6.56 -1.10 23.17
CA VAL A 292 6.18 0.00 22.27
C VAL A 292 7.40 0.89 21.97
N GLY A 293 8.30 1.08 22.94
CA GLY A 293 9.52 1.88 22.77
C GLY A 293 10.50 1.33 21.72
N GLU A 294 10.70 0.01 21.68
CA GLU A 294 11.56 -0.63 20.65
C GLU A 294 10.94 -0.52 19.26
N GLN A 295 9.61 -0.68 19.15
CA GLN A 295 8.89 -0.50 17.88
C GLN A 295 9.07 0.92 17.34
N TRP A 296 9.08 1.93 18.23
CA TRP A 296 9.34 3.32 17.90
C TRP A 296 10.78 3.57 17.44
N LYS A 297 11.76 2.98 18.11
CA LYS A 297 13.17 3.12 17.74
C LYS A 297 13.42 2.55 16.33
N ALA A 298 12.91 1.35 16.05
CA ALA A 298 13.02 0.73 14.73
C ALA A 298 12.33 1.57 13.63
N ALA A 299 11.16 2.13 13.92
CA ALA A 299 10.44 3.05 13.03
C ALA A 299 11.25 4.33 12.75
N ALA A 300 11.83 4.95 13.77
CA ALA A 300 12.62 6.16 13.65
C ALA A 300 13.93 5.92 12.87
N GLU A 301 14.59 4.78 13.10
CA GLU A 301 15.79 4.36 12.37
C GLU A 301 15.50 4.13 10.88
N HIS A 302 14.38 3.46 10.56
CA HIS A 302 13.95 3.28 9.17
C HIS A 302 13.58 4.60 8.50
N TYR A 303 12.85 5.49 9.18
CA TYR A 303 12.53 6.82 8.64
C TYR A 303 13.81 7.61 8.32
N THR A 304 14.75 7.64 9.27
CA THR A 304 16.05 8.32 9.09
C THR A 304 16.82 7.74 7.90
N THR A 305 16.85 6.41 7.77
CA THR A 305 17.53 5.73 6.65
C THR A 305 16.83 6.01 5.32
N SER A 306 15.49 5.96 5.29
CA SER A 306 14.70 6.29 4.09
C SER A 306 14.93 7.72 3.63
N VAL A 307 14.97 8.69 4.56
CA VAL A 307 15.27 10.10 4.24
C VAL A 307 16.69 10.24 3.69
N LYS A 308 17.67 9.53 4.26
CA LYS A 308 19.08 9.56 3.83
C LYS A 308 19.30 8.94 2.45
N GLU A 309 18.64 7.83 2.16
CA GLU A 309 18.79 7.08 0.91
C GLU A 309 17.89 7.61 -0.22
N SER A 310 16.83 8.36 0.10
CA SER A 310 15.92 8.89 -0.89
C SER A 310 16.62 9.79 -1.90
N LYS A 311 16.35 9.56 -3.18
CA LYS A 311 16.80 10.40 -4.29
C LYS A 311 15.80 11.53 -4.60
N ASP A 312 14.67 11.58 -3.88
CA ASP A 312 13.63 12.59 -4.10
C ASP A 312 14.11 13.97 -3.61
N PRO A 313 14.04 15.02 -4.47
CA PRO A 313 14.45 16.38 -4.11
C PRO A 313 13.74 16.96 -2.86
N LEU A 314 12.47 16.60 -2.61
CA LEU A 314 11.74 17.04 -1.40
C LEU A 314 12.33 16.42 -0.13
N MET A 315 12.72 15.14 -0.21
CA MET A 315 13.38 14.45 0.90
C MET A 315 14.81 14.97 1.09
N GLY A 316 15.49 15.38 0.02
CA GLY A 316 16.74 16.12 0.06
C GLY A 316 16.61 17.45 0.82
N LEU A 317 15.58 18.24 0.53
CA LEU A 317 15.33 19.51 1.24
C LEU A 317 15.03 19.31 2.73
N LEU A 318 14.26 18.28 3.10
CA LEU A 318 14.05 17.91 4.51
C LEU A 318 15.39 17.56 5.20
N ARG A 319 16.27 16.84 4.50
CA ARG A 319 17.62 16.49 4.98
C ARG A 319 18.49 17.74 5.19
N ASP A 320 18.47 18.67 4.24
CA ASP A 320 19.21 19.93 4.30
C ASP A 320 18.73 20.82 5.45
N VAL A 321 17.41 20.91 5.66
CA VAL A 321 16.79 21.70 6.73
C VAL A 321 17.12 21.10 8.10
N ALA A 322 17.00 19.78 8.25
CA ALA A 322 17.36 19.09 9.48
C ALA A 322 18.87 19.16 9.78
N GLY A 323 19.71 19.22 8.74
CA GLY A 323 21.16 19.43 8.84
C GLY A 323 21.59 20.90 9.03
N GLY A 324 20.65 21.85 9.12
CA GLY A 324 20.92 23.27 9.34
C GLY A 324 21.41 24.04 8.10
N ALA A 325 21.37 23.45 6.91
CA ALA A 325 21.90 24.02 5.66
C ALA A 325 20.89 24.84 4.84
N ALA A 326 19.59 24.85 5.19
CA ALA A 326 18.58 25.57 4.41
C ALA A 326 17.38 26.07 5.24
N THR A 327 16.80 27.22 4.84
CA THR A 327 15.49 27.70 5.32
C THR A 327 14.40 27.37 4.31
N VAL A 328 13.32 26.74 4.78
CA VAL A 328 12.21 26.19 3.97
C VAL A 328 11.54 27.25 3.08
N GLY A 329 11.43 28.49 3.55
CA GLY A 329 10.68 29.55 2.86
C GLY A 329 11.34 30.12 1.60
N GLY A 330 12.68 30.16 1.53
CA GLY A 330 13.40 30.76 0.40
C GLY A 330 13.38 29.89 -0.86
N LYS A 331 13.77 28.62 -0.71
CA LYS A 331 13.87 27.68 -1.84
C LYS A 331 12.51 27.34 -2.47
N LEU A 332 11.45 27.24 -1.66
CA LEU A 332 10.10 26.99 -2.18
C LEU A 332 9.60 28.14 -3.05
N ARG A 333 9.80 29.39 -2.63
CA ARG A 333 9.38 30.56 -3.41
C ARG A 333 10.09 30.62 -4.76
N ASP A 334 11.42 30.46 -4.76
CA ASP A 334 12.23 30.58 -5.98
C ASP A 334 11.98 29.45 -6.98
N THR A 335 11.61 28.25 -6.51
CA THR A 335 11.22 27.10 -7.34
C THR A 335 9.88 27.34 -8.05
N PHE A 336 8.91 27.99 -7.39
CA PHE A 336 7.60 28.26 -7.97
C PHE A 336 7.52 29.55 -8.79
N THR A 337 8.34 30.56 -8.49
CA THR A 337 8.33 31.82 -9.23
C THR A 337 9.26 31.85 -10.43
N GLY A 338 10.12 30.84 -10.60
CA GLY A 338 11.19 30.84 -11.60
C GLY A 338 12.24 31.90 -11.24
N GLY A 339 13.48 31.48 -11.01
CA GLY A 339 14.56 32.38 -10.62
C GLY A 339 14.81 33.51 -11.63
N ASN A 340 14.21 34.68 -11.41
CA ASN A 340 14.54 35.90 -12.14
C ASN A 340 15.67 36.62 -11.41
N ASN A 341 16.88 36.05 -11.46
CA ASN A 341 18.09 36.73 -11.03
C ASN A 341 18.91 37.14 -12.27
N ARG A 342 18.42 38.12 -13.02
CA ARG A 342 19.27 38.95 -13.87
C ARG A 342 19.96 39.95 -12.93
N GLY A 343 21.16 39.59 -12.49
CA GLY A 343 22.02 40.47 -11.71
C GLY A 343 22.30 41.77 -12.46
N GLY A 344 22.04 42.88 -11.81
CA GLY A 344 22.55 44.18 -12.21
C GLY A 344 24.07 44.22 -12.02
N GLY A 345 24.77 44.60 -13.09
CA GLY A 345 26.18 44.99 -13.05
C GLY A 345 26.33 46.26 -13.87
N SER A 346 26.53 47.37 -13.18
CA SER A 346 26.87 48.69 -13.74
C SER A 346 28.26 48.68 -14.37
N SER A 347 28.42 49.32 -15.52
CA SER A 347 29.70 49.93 -15.91
C SER A 347 29.41 51.21 -16.70
N SER A 348 29.60 52.33 -16.02
CA SER A 348 29.81 53.67 -16.58
C SER A 348 31.28 53.81 -16.99
N GLU A 349 31.54 54.34 -18.20
CA GLU A 349 32.72 55.15 -18.61
C GLU A 349 32.48 55.55 -20.08
N HIS A 350 32.15 56.80 -20.40
CA HIS A 350 33.06 57.92 -20.75
C HIS A 350 34.01 57.65 -21.94
N GLY A 351 33.88 58.49 -22.99
CA GLY A 351 34.84 58.59 -24.09
C GLY A 351 34.27 59.36 -25.29
N ASP A 352 34.58 60.66 -25.34
CA ASP A 352 34.32 61.61 -26.43
C ASP A 352 34.78 61.13 -27.82
N SER A 353 34.03 61.52 -28.87
CA SER A 353 34.49 62.25 -30.08
C SER A 353 33.31 62.55 -31.00
#